data_AF-A0A5R2MT09-F1
#
_entry.id   AF-A0A5R2MT09-F1
#
_cell.length_a   1.000
_cell.length_b   1.000
_cell.length_c   1.000
_cell.angle_alpha   90.00
_cell.angle_beta   90.00
_cell.angle_gamma   90.00
#
_symmetry.space_group_name_H-M   'P 1'
#
loop_
_entity.id
_entity.type
_entity.pdbx_description
1 polymer ?
#
loop_
_entity_poly.entity_id
_entity_poly.type
_entity_poly.pdbx_seq_one_letter_code
_entity_poly.pdbx_strand_id
1 'polypeptide(L)' 'KTYADTSALERDFGFKPKVSIEEGLAKFVDWYRQEWRPEGKR' A
#
# COMPACT_ATOMS: atom_id res chain seq x y z
N LYS A 1 -4.77 13.45 -0.12
CA LYS A 1 -4.21 13.39 -1.49
C LYS A 1 -2.70 13.34 -1.36
N THR A 2 -2.04 12.34 -1.94
CA THR A 2 -0.57 12.26 -1.90
C THR A 2 -0.01 13.27 -2.89
N TYR A 3 1.18 13.82 -2.61
CA TYR A 3 1.88 14.76 -3.50
C TYR A 3 2.80 14.04 -4.49
N ALA A 4 2.60 12.74 -4.69
CA ALA A 4 3.41 11.94 -5.60
C ALA A 4 2.86 12.11 -7.03
N ASP A 5 3.60 12.83 -7.87
CA ASP A 5 3.31 12.95 -9.29
C ASP A 5 3.74 11.67 -10.02
N THR A 6 2.77 10.94 -10.58
CA THR A 6 2.99 9.70 -11.34
C THR A 6 2.92 9.89 -12.85
N SER A 7 2.81 11.14 -13.33
CA SER A 7 2.59 11.45 -14.75
C SER A 7 3.70 10.94 -15.67
N ALA A 8 4.96 10.97 -15.24
CA ALA A 8 6.09 10.44 -16.01
C ALA A 8 6.01 8.91 -16.18
N LEU A 9 5.65 8.19 -15.11
CA LEU A 9 5.49 6.74 -15.12
C LEU A 9 4.28 6.28 -15.94
N GLU A 10 3.18 7.04 -15.88
CA GLU A 10 1.98 6.81 -16.68
C GLU A 10 2.26 6.93 -18.18
N ARG A 11 3.00 7.98 -18.58
CA ARG A 11 3.30 8.27 -19.99
C ARG A 11 4.30 7.27 -20.58
N ASP A 12 5.39 7.01 -19.87
CA ASP A 12 6.53 6.28 -20.44
C ASP A 12 6.36 4.75 -20.31
N PHE A 13 5.55 4.29 -19.35
CA PHE A 13 5.41 2.86 -19.03
C PHE A 13 3.95 2.39 -18.90
N GLY A 14 2.97 3.28 -19.05
CA GLY A 14 1.54 2.93 -18.89
C GLY A 14 1.18 2.53 -17.45
N PHE A 15 2.00 2.93 -16.47
CA PHE A 15 1.79 2.57 -15.07
C PHE A 15 0.48 3.16 -14.55
N LYS A 16 -0.47 2.32 -14.14
CA LYS A 16 -1.69 2.75 -13.47
C LYS A 16 -1.87 1.98 -12.18
N PRO A 17 -1.83 2.63 -11.00
CA PRO A 17 -2.13 1.94 -9.75
C PRO A 17 -3.57 1.41 -9.79
N LYS A 18 -3.74 0.09 -9.69
CA LYS A 18 -5.04 -0.59 -9.71
C LYS A 18 -5.65 -0.78 -8.32
N VAL A 19 -4.83 -0.63 -7.28
CA VAL A 19 -5.21 -0.82 -5.88
C VAL A 19 -5.48 0.54 -5.28
N SER A 20 -6.65 0.71 -4.64
CA SER A 20 -6.95 1.96 -3.94
C SER A 20 -6.11 2.09 -2.67
N ILE A 21 -6.02 3.31 -2.13
CA ILE A 21 -5.33 3.52 -0.85
C ILE A 21 -6.04 2.75 0.27
N GLU A 22 -7.38 2.72 0.30
CA GLU A 22 -8.10 1.99 1.34
C GLU A 22 -7.81 0.49 1.29
N GLU A 23 -7.84 -0.10 0.09
CA GLU A 23 -7.57 -1.54 -0.10
C GLU A 23 -6.12 -1.88 0.29
N GLY A 24 -5.15 -1.06 -0.16
CA GLY A 24 -3.74 -1.25 0.17
C GLY A 24 -3.46 -1.13 1.66
N LEU A 25 -4.08 -0.15 2.33
CA LEU A 25 -3.90 0.09 3.76
C LEU A 25 -4.49 -1.03 4.60
N ALA A 26 -5.66 -1.55 4.24
CA ALA A 26 -6.28 -2.69 4.93
C ALA A 26 -5.36 -3.93 4.89
N LYS A 27 -4.88 -4.29 3.69
CA LYS A 27 -3.94 -5.42 3.51
C LYS A 27 -2.63 -5.23 4.26
N PHE A 28 -2.12 -4.01 4.30
CA PHE A 28 -0.90 -3.69 5.04
C PHE A 28 -1.09 -3.88 6.55
N VAL A 29 -2.20 -3.39 7.11
CA VAL A 29 -2.53 -3.57 8.54
C VAL A 29 -2.67 -5.04 8.89
N ASP A 30 -3.33 -5.82 8.03
CA ASP A 30 -3.51 -7.26 8.24
C ASP A 30 -2.18 -8.01 8.23
N TRP A 31 -1.32 -7.75 7.24
CA TRP A 31 0.05 -8.28 7.21
C TRP A 31 0.85 -7.89 8.46
N TYR A 32 0.84 -6.61 8.83
CA TYR A 32 1.59 -6.11 9.99
C TYR A 32 1.15 -6.78 11.29
N ARG A 33 -0.15 -7.02 11.47
CA ARG A 33 -0.70 -7.71 12.64
C ARG A 33 -0.37 -9.19 12.67
N GLN A 34 -0.19 -9.84 11.53
CA GLN A 34 0.12 -11.27 11.42
C GLN A 34 1.62 -11.53 11.58
N GLU A 35 2.47 -10.76 10.90
CA GLU A 35 3.90 -11.02 10.82
C GLU A 35 4.71 -10.25 11.87
N TRP A 36 4.27 -9.05 12.24
CA TRP A 36 5.06 -8.14 13.08
C TRP A 36 4.52 -7.93 14.48
N ARG A 37 3.32 -8.44 14.79
CA ARG A 37 2.85 -8.52 16.17
C ARG A 37 3.27 -9.89 16.71
N PRO A 38 4.44 -10.05 17.34
CA PRO A 38 4.69 -11.24 18.13
C PRO A 38 3.54 -11.29 19.12
N GLU A 39 2.86 -12.43 19.18
CA GLU A 39 1.75 -12.68 20.09
C GLU A 39 2.08 -12.02 21.43
N GLY A 40 1.17 -11.16 21.88
CA GLY A 40 1.36 -10.41 23.11
C GLY A 40 1.72 -11.41 24.21
N LYS A 41 3.01 -11.45 24.58
CA LYS A 41 3.45 -11.99 25.85
C LYS A 41 2.78 -11.13 26.92
N ARG A 42 1.61 -11.56 27.35
CA ARG A 42 1.16 -11.40 28.72
C ARG A 42 1.76 -12.54 29.53
#